data_AF-A0A815BYZ2-F1
#
_entry.id   AF-A0A815BYZ2-F1
#
_cell.length_a   1.000
_cell.length_b   1.000
_cell.length_c   1.000
_cell.angle_alpha   90.00
_cell.angle_beta   90.00
_cell.angle_gamma   90.00
#
_symmetry.space_group_name_H-M   'P 1'
#
loop_
_entity.id
_entity.type
_entity.pdbx_description
1 polymer ?
#
loop_
_entity_poly.entity_id
_entity_poly.type
_entity_poly.pdbx_seq_one_letter_code
_entity_poly.pdbx_strand_id
1 'polypeptide(L)'
;MIKHFFSPAVIKLVEQGSFHGEILDVGCGLGDNVPKAIEVAGEKAQKVSVNIQFKVIDILSDLSTTYLKQRSYDIILDAAIFHVFFK
;
A
#
# COMPACT_ATOMS: atom_id res chain seq x y z
N MET A 1 -14.82 7.67 7.18
CA MET A 1 -15.35 7.47 5.81
C MET A 1 -14.18 7.54 4.81
N ILE A 2 -13.52 6.41 4.56
CA ILE A 2 -12.40 6.28 3.61
C ILE A 2 -13.03 5.85 2.28
N LYS A 3 -13.49 6.80 1.46
CA LYS A 3 -14.11 6.49 0.16
C LYS A 3 -13.52 7.26 -1.04
N HIS A 4 -12.51 8.10 -0.84
CA HIS A 4 -12.07 9.05 -1.88
C HIS A 4 -10.68 8.79 -2.50
N PHE A 5 -10.04 7.63 -2.25
CA PHE A 5 -8.70 7.34 -2.80
C PHE A 5 -8.57 6.03 -3.60
N PHE A 6 -9.61 5.19 -3.65
CA PHE A 6 -9.58 3.95 -4.43
C PHE A 6 -10.56 4.01 -5.61
N SER A 7 -10.14 3.46 -6.76
CA SER A 7 -11.02 3.27 -7.91
C SER A 7 -12.25 2.46 -7.52
N PRO A 8 -13.46 2.77 -8.05
CA PRO A 8 -14.68 1.99 -7.79
C PRO A 8 -14.52 0.48 -8.02
N ALA A 9 -13.67 0.08 -8.96
CA ALA A 9 -13.37 -1.32 -9.23
C ALA A 9 -12.69 -2.01 -8.04
N VAL A 10 -11.74 -1.34 -7.38
CA VAL A 10 -11.03 -1.87 -6.20
C VAL A 10 -11.99 -2.00 -5.03
N ILE A 11 -12.85 -1.00 -4.81
CA ILE A 11 -13.86 -1.03 -3.75
C ILE A 11 -14.78 -2.25 -3.90
N LYS A 12 -15.26 -2.52 -5.12
CA LYS A 12 -16.13 -3.67 -5.39
C LYS A 12 -15.43 -5.01 -5.10
N LEU A 13 -14.17 -5.14 -5.46
CA LEU A 13 -13.39 -6.36 -5.19
C LEU A 13 -13.18 -6.56 -3.67
N VAL A 14 -12.96 -5.49 -2.90
CA VAL A 14 -12.91 -5.56 -1.43
C VAL A 14 -14.26 -6.00 -0.86
N GLU A 15 -15.36 -5.39 -1.31
CA GLU A 15 -16.72 -5.74 -0.86
C GLU A 15 -17.10 -7.19 -1.18
N GLN A 16 -16.53 -7.77 -2.25
CA GLN A 16 -16.73 -9.17 -2.64
C GLN A 16 -15.84 -10.16 -1.84
N GLY A 17 -14.99 -9.67 -0.95
CA GLY A 17 -14.04 -10.51 -0.21
C GLY A 17 -12.89 -11.05 -1.06
N SER A 18 -12.63 -10.46 -2.23
CA SER A 18 -11.54 -10.89 -3.11
C SER A 18 -10.15 -10.53 -2.58
N PHE A 19 -10.06 -9.77 -1.49
CA PHE A 19 -8.81 -9.42 -0.82
C PHE A 19 -8.57 -10.32 0.38
N HIS A 20 -7.69 -11.31 0.21
CA HIS A 20 -7.30 -12.26 1.24
C HIS A 20 -5.83 -12.66 1.08
N GLY A 21 -5.25 -13.26 2.13
CA GLY A 21 -3.85 -13.69 2.13
C GLY A 21 -2.86 -12.57 2.49
N GLU A 22 -1.60 -12.72 2.08
CA GLU A 22 -0.58 -11.67 2.22
C GLU A 22 -0.74 -10.63 1.11
N ILE A 23 -1.05 -9.39 1.49
CA ILE A 23 -1.32 -8.28 0.56
C ILE A 23 -0.20 -7.25 0.67
N LEU A 24 0.38 -6.88 -0.47
CA LEU A 24 1.34 -5.77 -0.57
C LEU A 24 0.66 -4.57 -1.22
N ASP A 25 0.54 -3.47 -0.48
CA ASP A 25 0.14 -2.18 -1.03
C ASP A 25 1.39 -1.32 -1.23
N VAL A 26 1.63 -0.90 -2.47
CA VAL A 26 2.76 -0.07 -2.85
C VAL A 26 2.26 1.27 -3.36
N GLY A 27 2.76 2.35 -2.77
CA GLY A 27 2.41 3.72 -3.16
C GLY A 27 3.62 4.64 -3.13
N CYS A 28 3.60 5.68 -3.95
CA CYS A 28 4.69 6.65 -4.10
C CYS A 28 4.63 7.79 -3.07
N GLY A 29 4.05 7.56 -1.87
CA GLY A 29 3.61 8.58 -0.90
C GLY A 29 4.31 9.94 -1.06
N LEU A 30 3.56 11.02 -1.28
CA LEU A 30 4.06 12.32 -1.76
C LEU A 30 5.28 12.87 -0.96
N GLY A 31 6.50 12.45 -1.32
CA GLY A 31 7.77 12.93 -0.78
C GLY A 31 7.84 13.03 0.75
N ASP A 32 8.03 14.24 1.26
CA ASP A 32 8.19 14.56 2.69
C ASP A 32 6.99 14.17 3.57
N ASN A 33 5.84 13.84 2.97
CA ASN A 33 4.64 13.45 3.71
C ASN A 33 4.59 11.96 4.05
N VAL A 34 5.54 11.14 3.61
CA VAL A 34 5.54 9.69 3.88
C VAL A 34 5.45 9.37 5.38
N PRO A 35 6.24 10.01 6.29
CA PRO A 35 6.11 9.74 7.72
C PRO A 35 4.70 10.03 8.25
N LYS A 36 4.09 11.14 7.83
CA LYS A 36 2.74 11.52 8.24
C LYS A 36 1.68 10.57 7.66
N ALA A 37 1.87 10.12 6.43
CA ALA A 37 0.99 9.16 5.78
C ALA A 37 0.99 7.81 6.51
N ILE A 38 2.17 7.32 6.91
CA ILE A 38 2.31 6.09 7.72
C ILE A 38 1.66 6.27 9.09
N GLU A 39 1.88 7.41 9.76
CA GLU A 39 1.23 7.69 11.05
C GLU A 39 -0.29 7.60 10.94
N VAL A 40 -0.89 8.30 9.97
CA VAL A 40 -2.34 8.29 9.74
C VAL A 40 -2.85 6.89 9.34
N ALA A 41 -2.09 6.14 8.55
CA ALA A 41 -2.43 4.78 8.19
C ALA A 41 -2.38 3.84 9.41
N GLY A 42 -1.37 3.99 10.27
CA GLY A 42 -1.24 3.25 11.52
C GLY A 42 -2.39 3.51 12.49
N GLU A 43 -2.78 4.77 12.68
CA GLU A 43 -3.94 5.11 13.51
C GLU A 43 -5.24 4.49 12.98
N LYS A 44 -5.42 4.43 11.65
CA LYS A 44 -6.58 3.79 11.03
C LYS A 44 -6.55 2.27 11.24
N ALA A 45 -5.38 1.66 11.09
CA ALA A 45 -5.18 0.21 11.29
C ALA A 45 -5.52 -0.21 12.72
N GLN A 46 -5.06 0.57 13.71
CA GLN A 46 -5.36 0.33 15.12
C GLN A 46 -6.87 0.38 15.43
N LYS A 47 -7.60 1.32 14.81
CA LYS A 47 -9.06 1.46 15.01
C LYS A 47 -9.87 0.25 14.53
N VAL A 48 -9.33 -0.53 13.59
CA VAL A 48 -10.01 -1.68 13.00
C VAL A 48 -9.28 -3.01 13.26
N SER A 49 -8.29 -3.01 14.15
CA SER A 49 -7.55 -4.19 14.62
C SER A 49 -7.00 -5.08 13.50
N VAL A 50 -6.44 -4.48 12.45
CA VAL A 50 -5.79 -5.20 11.35
C VAL A 50 -4.28 -5.26 11.55
N ASN A 51 -3.68 -6.39 11.20
CA ASN A 51 -2.23 -6.57 11.24
C ASN A 51 -1.59 -5.98 9.97
N ILE A 52 -0.90 -4.86 10.10
CA ILE A 52 -0.23 -4.19 8.98
C ILE A 52 1.23 -3.90 9.36
N GLN A 53 2.14 -4.18 8.43
CA GLN A 53 3.53 -3.75 8.50
C GLN A 53 3.76 -2.61 7.52
N PHE A 54 4.21 -1.45 8.02
CA PHE A 54 4.56 -0.31 7.18
C PHE A 54 6.08 -0.27 6.95
N LYS A 55 6.49 -0.03 5.71
CA LYS A 55 7.90 0.19 5.34
C LYS A 55 8.01 1.36 4.35
N VAL A 56 9.01 2.21 4.58
CA VAL A 56 9.45 3.22 3.62
C VAL A 56 10.68 2.68 2.93
N ILE A 57 10.66 2.63 1.61
CA ILE A 57 11.77 2.17 0.78
C ILE A 57 11.89 3.05 -0.46
N ASP A 58 13.06 3.09 -1.07
CA ASP A 58 13.19 3.51 -2.47
C ASP A 58 12.84 2.31 -3.35
N ILE A 59 11.69 2.36 -4.02
CA ILE A 59 11.23 1.22 -4.83
C ILE A 59 12.22 0.83 -5.94
N LEU A 60 12.91 1.80 -6.55
CA LEU A 60 13.74 1.52 -7.71
C LEU A 60 15.05 0.83 -7.29
N SER A 61 15.67 1.28 -6.20
CA SER A 61 16.89 0.66 -5.70
C SER A 61 16.62 -0.58 -4.84
N ASP A 62 15.54 -0.58 -4.08
CA ASP A 62 15.38 -1.50 -2.95
C ASP A 62 14.50 -2.69 -3.32
N LEU A 63 13.59 -2.59 -4.30
CA LEU A 63 12.72 -3.73 -4.66
C LEU A 63 13.53 -4.95 -5.12
N SER A 64 14.66 -4.72 -5.79
CA SER A 64 15.51 -5.79 -6.30
C SER A 64 16.47 -6.40 -5.26
N THR A 65 16.64 -5.74 -4.10
CA THR A 65 17.65 -6.07 -3.08
C THR A 65 17.05 -6.34 -1.69
N THR A 66 15.75 -6.10 -1.49
CA THR A 66 15.11 -6.19 -0.17
C THR A 66 14.34 -7.49 0.10
N TYR A 67 13.96 -7.61 1.38
CA TYR A 67 12.94 -8.50 1.95
C TYR A 67 11.68 -8.73 1.09
N LEU A 68 11.26 -7.74 0.27
CA LEU A 68 10.09 -7.88 -0.60
C LEU A 68 10.28 -8.98 -1.65
N LYS A 69 11.51 -9.21 -2.12
CA LYS A 69 11.82 -10.25 -3.11
C LYS A 69 11.78 -11.67 -2.54
N GLN A 70 11.99 -11.79 -1.23
CA GLN A 70 12.02 -13.09 -0.53
C GLN A 70 10.62 -13.54 -0.09
N ARG A 71 9.60 -12.70 -0.32
CA ARG A 71 8.21 -13.00 0.02
C ARG A 71 7.37 -13.17 -1.24
N SER A 72 6.39 -14.06 -1.15
CA SER A 72 5.29 -14.18 -2.10
C SER A 72 4.07 -13.48 -1.52
N TYR A 73 3.45 -12.60 -2.30
CA TYR A 73 2.19 -11.96 -1.95
C TYR A 73 1.07 -12.54 -2.80
N ASP A 74 -0.09 -12.78 -2.20
CA ASP A 74 -1.28 -13.25 -2.92
C ASP A 74 -1.86 -12.13 -3.78
N ILE A 75 -1.76 -10.88 -3.31
CA ILE A 75 -2.29 -9.70 -3.98
C ILE A 75 -1.30 -8.54 -3.85
N ILE A 76 -1.00 -7.89 -4.98
CA ILE A 76 -0.23 -6.64 -5.02
C ILE A 76 -1.15 -5.52 -5.51
N LEU A 77 -1.31 -4.48 -4.70
CA LEU A 77 -1.93 -3.22 -5.08
C LEU A 77 -0.86 -2.20 -5.39
N ASP A 78 -0.98 -1.55 -6.55
CA ASP A 78 -0.13 -0.42 -6.94
C ASP A 78 -1.03 0.83 -7.05
N ALA A 79 -1.02 1.63 -6.00
CA ALA A 79 -1.70 2.92 -6.00
C ALA A 79 -0.74 4.01 -6.50
N ALA A 80 -0.60 4.08 -7.83
CA ALA A 80 0.06 5.16 -8.55
C ALA A 80 1.57 5.28 -8.36
N ILE A 81 2.28 4.18 -8.12
CA ILE A 81 3.73 4.23 -7.92
C ILE A 81 4.49 4.81 -9.12
N PHE A 82 3.97 4.63 -10.34
CA PHE A 82 4.66 5.05 -11.56
C PHE A 82 4.39 6.49 -12.01
N HIS A 83 3.36 7.17 -11.47
CA HIS A 83 3.05 8.55 -11.86
C HIS A 83 4.07 9.59 -11.36
N VAL A 84 4.96 9.20 -10.43
CA VAL A 84 6.09 10.05 -9.99
C VAL A 84 7.30 9.95 -10.92
N PHE A 85 7.38 8.93 -11.79
CA PHE A 85 8.52 8.73 -12.70
C PHE A 85 8.31 9.33 -14.10
N PHE A 86 7.07 9.67 -14.45
CA PHE A 86 6.72 10.29 -15.72
C PHE A 86 6.04 11.65 -15.47
N LYS A 87 6.85 12.66 -15.16
CA LYS A 87 6.43 14.07 -15.30
C LYS A 87 6.96 14.63 -16.61
#